data_AF-A0A963IN97-F1
#
_entry.id   AF-A0A963IN97-F1
#
_cell.length_a   1.000
_cell.length_b   1.000
_cell.length_c   1.000
_cell.angle_alpha   90.00
_cell.angle_beta   90.00
_cell.angle_gamma   90.00
#
_symmetry.space_group_name_H-M   'P 1'
#
loop_
_entity.id
_entity.type
_entity.pdbx_description
1 polymer ?
#
loop_
_entity_poly.entity_id
_entity_poly.type
_entity_poly.pdbx_seq_one_letter_code
_entity_poly.pdbx_strand_id
1 'polypeptide(L)'
;MAFLSWQDHYRVGIEHIDREHLHLFRLINAFHDHHRGGTEPRELQRILNDLVQYAEEHFRHEEATMLENGYPGHAAHCRLHEELYLAIFRLSEELAADSSSIAMDTDSFLRNWLVSHILTHDLQFADHLAQRAEQARRDEKSTTPAAPTEEA
;
A
#
# COMPACT_ATOMS: atom_id res chain seq x y z
N MET A 1 17.46 -8.81 13.00
CA MET A 1 17.09 -7.85 11.93
C MET A 1 15.61 -8.07 11.63
N ALA A 2 14.88 -7.04 11.25
CA ALA A 2 13.48 -7.19 10.84
C ALA A 2 13.40 -8.09 9.59
N PHE A 3 12.37 -8.94 9.54
CA PHE A 3 12.11 -9.82 8.40
C PHE A 3 11.88 -9.04 7.10
N LEU A 4 11.13 -7.95 7.21
CA LEU A 4 10.85 -7.00 6.15
C LEU A 4 11.29 -5.60 6.60
N SER A 5 12.32 -5.05 5.96
CA SER A 5 12.85 -3.73 6.28
C SER A 5 12.40 -2.69 5.25
N TRP A 6 11.90 -1.54 5.74
CA TRP A 6 11.58 -0.40 4.89
C TRP A 6 12.82 0.16 4.21
N GLN A 7 12.69 0.52 2.94
CA GLN A 7 13.75 1.06 2.08
C GLN A 7 13.15 2.16 1.20
N ASP A 8 13.98 3.10 0.75
CA ASP A 8 13.53 4.26 -0.02
C ASP A 8 12.85 3.87 -1.35
N HIS A 9 13.13 2.69 -1.92
CA HIS A 9 12.48 2.23 -3.15
C HIS A 9 11.02 1.79 -2.96
N TYR A 10 10.52 1.69 -1.73
CA TYR A 10 9.10 1.48 -1.45
C TYR A 10 8.34 2.81 -1.33
N ARG A 11 9.05 3.94 -1.28
CA ARG A 11 8.44 5.25 -1.08
C ARG A 11 7.69 5.67 -2.34
N VAL A 12 6.39 5.91 -2.20
CA VAL A 12 5.55 6.46 -3.26
C VAL A 12 5.59 7.99 -3.28
N GLY A 13 5.99 8.65 -2.19
CA GLY A 13 6.14 10.10 -2.12
C GLY A 13 4.84 10.84 -1.80
N ILE A 14 3.81 10.10 -1.40
CA ILE A 14 2.54 10.61 -0.88
C ILE A 14 2.53 10.30 0.61
N GLU A 15 2.70 11.33 1.44
CA GLU A 15 3.07 11.17 2.86
C GLU A 15 2.13 10.26 3.66
N HIS A 16 0.82 10.36 3.44
CA HIS A 16 -0.15 9.52 4.17
C HIS A 16 -0.06 8.05 3.73
N ILE A 17 0.08 7.79 2.43
CA ILE A 17 0.25 6.43 1.89
C ILE A 17 1.57 5.81 2.38
N ASP A 18 2.68 6.55 2.35
CA ASP A 18 3.97 6.06 2.87
C ASP A 18 3.89 5.66 4.35
N ARG A 19 3.10 6.40 5.16
CA ARG A 19 2.87 6.08 6.58
C ARG A 19 2.03 4.81 6.75
N GLU A 20 1.04 4.60 5.88
CA GLU A 20 0.21 3.40 5.86
C GLU A 20 1.02 2.17 5.46
N HIS A 21 1.84 2.26 4.40
CA HIS A 21 2.75 1.18 4.03
C HIS A 21 3.70 0.84 5.18
N LEU A 22 4.28 1.85 5.85
CA LEU A 22 5.11 1.62 7.06
C LEU A 22 4.35 0.92 8.19
N HIS A 23 3.04 1.12 8.32
CA HIS A 23 2.22 0.38 9.28
C HIS A 23 1.98 -1.07 8.84
N LEU A 24 1.65 -1.31 7.58
CA LEU A 24 1.53 -2.66 7.01
C LEU A 24 2.83 -3.47 7.17
N PHE A 25 3.99 -2.85 6.94
CA PHE A 25 5.31 -3.46 7.20
C PHE A 25 5.46 -3.87 8.67
N ARG A 26 4.97 -3.05 9.61
CA ARG A 26 5.03 -3.36 11.05
C ARG A 26 4.14 -4.55 11.41
N LEU A 27 2.93 -4.62 10.85
CA LEU A 27 2.02 -5.75 11.06
C LEU A 27 2.60 -7.06 10.52
N ILE A 28 3.19 -7.05 9.31
CA ILE A 28 3.83 -8.24 8.72
C ILE A 28 5.04 -8.69 9.55
N ASN A 29 5.87 -7.76 10.02
CA ASN A 29 6.99 -8.11 10.90
C ASN A 29 6.51 -8.69 12.23
N ALA A 30 5.46 -8.11 12.84
CA ALA A 30 4.88 -8.63 14.06
C ALA A 30 4.35 -10.05 13.85
N PHE A 31 3.65 -10.31 12.75
CA PHE A 31 3.19 -11.65 12.39
C PHE A 31 4.37 -12.64 12.32
N HIS A 32 5.41 -12.32 11.55
CA HIS A 32 6.59 -13.16 11.40
C HIS A 32 7.28 -13.45 12.75
N ASP A 33 7.46 -12.43 13.60
CA ASP A 33 8.15 -12.59 14.88
C ASP A 33 7.35 -13.50 15.83
N HIS A 34 6.03 -13.34 15.88
CA HIS A 34 5.15 -14.22 16.67
C HIS A 34 5.10 -15.63 16.12
N HIS A 35 5.09 -15.79 14.80
CA HIS A 35 5.02 -17.08 14.12
C HIS A 35 6.30 -17.88 14.38
N ARG A 36 7.48 -17.24 14.26
CA ARG A 36 8.77 -17.89 14.56
C ARG A 36 9.04 -18.08 16.04
N GLY A 37 8.43 -17.26 16.89
CA GLY A 37 8.49 -17.40 18.34
C GLY A 37 7.68 -18.57 18.89
N GLY A 38 6.86 -19.24 18.06
CA GLY A 38 5.96 -20.29 18.52
C GLY A 38 4.87 -19.76 19.45
N THR A 39 4.41 -18.53 19.22
CA THR A 39 3.35 -17.90 20.04
C THR A 39 2.03 -18.63 19.86
N GLU A 40 1.14 -18.50 20.85
CA GLU A 40 -0.25 -18.98 20.78
C GLU A 40 -0.95 -18.52 19.48
N PRO A 41 -1.67 -19.42 18.79
CA PRO A 41 -2.36 -19.12 17.53
C PRO A 41 -3.33 -17.92 17.58
N ARG A 42 -3.88 -17.62 18.76
CA ARG A 42 -4.77 -16.47 18.96
C ARG A 42 -4.09 -15.13 18.68
N GLU A 43 -2.81 -14.99 19.01
CA GLU A 43 -2.08 -13.75 18.71
C GLU A 43 -1.82 -13.59 17.21
N LEU A 44 -1.50 -14.70 16.53
CA LEU A 44 -1.36 -14.70 15.06
C LEU A 44 -2.67 -14.32 14.38
N GLN A 45 -3.79 -14.85 14.85
CA GLN A 45 -5.12 -14.48 14.38
C GLN A 45 -5.41 -13.00 14.57
N ARG A 46 -5.09 -12.46 15.76
CA ARG A 46 -5.30 -11.05 16.05
C ARG A 46 -4.51 -10.17 15.08
N ILE A 47 -3.24 -10.49 14.85
CA ILE A 47 -2.37 -9.73 13.93
C ILE A 47 -2.88 -9.82 12.48
N LEU A 48 -3.34 -10.99 12.03
CA LEU A 48 -3.94 -11.12 10.69
C LEU A 48 -5.24 -10.32 10.55
N ASN A 49 -6.10 -10.31 11.57
CA ASN A 49 -7.30 -9.48 11.57
C ASN A 49 -6.95 -7.99 11.51
N ASP A 50 -5.96 -7.55 12.29
CA ASP A 50 -5.45 -6.18 12.25
C ASP A 50 -4.90 -5.84 10.85
N LEU A 51 -4.18 -6.77 10.21
CA LEU A 51 -3.68 -6.62 8.85
C LEU A 51 -4.79 -6.51 7.81
N VAL A 52 -5.81 -7.36 7.88
CA VAL A 52 -6.97 -7.35 6.97
C VAL A 52 -7.71 -6.01 7.08
N GLN A 53 -8.01 -5.58 8.30
CA GLN A 53 -8.72 -4.32 8.54
C GLN A 53 -7.92 -3.13 8.03
N TYR A 54 -6.62 -3.09 8.34
CA TYR A 54 -5.78 -1.96 7.94
C TYR A 54 -5.51 -1.93 6.43
N ALA A 55 -5.40 -3.09 5.78
CA ALA A 55 -5.26 -3.18 4.32
C ALA A 55 -6.53 -2.65 3.61
N GLU A 56 -7.72 -2.98 4.11
CA GLU A 56 -8.97 -2.44 3.56
C GLU A 56 -9.03 -0.92 3.65
N GLU A 57 -8.68 -0.36 4.82
CA GLU A 57 -8.65 1.10 5.01
C GLU A 57 -7.62 1.77 4.08
N HIS A 58 -6.41 1.22 4.02
CA HIS A 58 -5.35 1.68 3.12
C HIS A 58 -5.78 1.67 1.65
N PHE A 59 -6.34 0.56 1.15
CA PHE A 59 -6.83 0.47 -0.23
C PHE A 59 -7.90 1.52 -0.53
N ARG A 60 -8.82 1.78 0.41
CA ARG A 60 -9.83 2.83 0.25
C ARG A 60 -9.22 4.23 0.15
N HIS A 61 -8.16 4.53 0.91
CA HIS A 61 -7.47 5.81 0.82
C HIS A 61 -6.72 5.98 -0.51
N GLU A 62 -6.07 4.92 -1.00
CA GLU A 62 -5.42 4.95 -2.32
C GLU A 62 -6.45 5.13 -3.44
N GLU A 63 -7.56 4.39 -3.40
CA GLU A 63 -8.64 4.47 -4.39
C GLU A 63 -9.27 5.86 -4.44
N ALA A 64 -9.54 6.46 -3.28
CA ALA A 64 -10.01 7.84 -3.21
C ALA A 64 -9.00 8.81 -3.83
N THR A 65 -7.71 8.66 -3.50
CA THR A 65 -6.65 9.51 -4.06
C THR A 65 -6.52 9.34 -5.57
N MET A 66 -6.58 8.10 -6.07
CA MET A 66 -6.58 7.78 -7.50
C MET A 66 -7.77 8.41 -8.22
N LEU A 67 -8.97 8.32 -7.64
CA LEU A 67 -10.20 8.88 -8.21
C LEU A 67 -10.15 10.41 -8.29
N GLU A 68 -9.77 11.05 -7.18
CA GLU A 68 -9.67 12.52 -7.08
C GLU A 68 -8.69 13.10 -8.11
N ASN A 69 -7.62 12.38 -8.41
CA ASN A 69 -6.60 12.82 -9.36
C ASN A 69 -6.82 12.30 -10.79
N GLY A 70 -7.92 11.56 -11.04
CA GLY A 70 -8.25 11.03 -12.35
C GLY A 70 -7.21 10.07 -12.91
N TYR A 71 -6.71 9.15 -12.07
CA TYR A 71 -5.77 8.11 -12.48
C TYR A 71 -6.42 7.14 -13.49
N PRO A 72 -5.91 7.00 -14.73
CA PRO A 72 -6.53 6.16 -15.75
C PRO A 72 -6.62 4.68 -15.38
N GLY A 73 -5.70 4.20 -14.53
CA GLY A 73 -5.64 2.81 -14.07
C GLY A 73 -6.57 2.48 -12.89
N HIS A 74 -7.34 3.45 -12.37
CA HIS A 74 -8.13 3.31 -11.14
C HIS A 74 -8.97 2.02 -11.10
N ALA A 75 -9.79 1.78 -12.13
CA ALA A 75 -10.67 0.61 -12.14
C ALA A 75 -9.93 -0.74 -12.17
N ALA A 76 -8.73 -0.79 -12.76
CA ALA A 76 -7.90 -1.99 -12.72
C ALA A 76 -7.23 -2.16 -11.36
N HIS A 77 -6.82 -1.05 -10.73
CA HIS A 77 -6.22 -1.05 -9.41
C HIS A 77 -7.20 -1.50 -8.31
N CYS A 78 -8.46 -1.01 -8.33
CA CYS A 78 -9.48 -1.48 -7.38
C CYS A 78 -9.72 -2.98 -7.45
N ARG A 79 -9.76 -3.56 -8.67
CA ARG A 79 -9.91 -5.01 -8.84
C ARG A 79 -8.72 -5.78 -8.24
N LEU A 80 -7.51 -5.26 -8.41
CA LEU A 80 -6.34 -5.84 -7.76
C LEU A 80 -6.46 -5.78 -6.22
N HIS A 81 -6.91 -4.64 -5.66
CA HIS A 81 -7.14 -4.53 -4.22
C HIS A 81 -8.16 -5.54 -3.71
N GLU A 82 -9.26 -5.76 -4.44
CA GLU A 82 -10.25 -6.78 -4.10
C GLU A 82 -9.61 -8.18 -4.05
N GLU A 83 -8.77 -8.53 -5.03
CA GLU A 83 -8.04 -9.81 -5.06
C GLU A 83 -7.05 -9.93 -3.90
N LEU A 84 -6.28 -8.88 -3.62
CA LEU A 84 -5.29 -8.82 -2.54
C LEU A 84 -5.96 -8.93 -1.17
N TYR A 85 -7.08 -8.22 -0.97
CA TYR A 85 -7.88 -8.27 0.26
C TYR A 85 -8.43 -9.68 0.47
N LEU A 86 -9.04 -10.29 -0.55
CA LEU A 86 -9.58 -11.65 -0.45
C LEU A 86 -8.51 -12.68 -0.11
N ALA A 87 -7.27 -12.50 -0.60
CA ALA A 87 -6.18 -13.42 -0.30
C ALA A 87 -5.80 -13.40 1.20
N ILE A 88 -5.63 -12.22 1.80
CA ILE A 88 -5.32 -12.09 3.23
C ILE A 88 -6.52 -12.41 4.12
N PHE A 89 -7.74 -12.13 3.68
CA PHE A 89 -8.97 -12.48 4.38
C PHE A 89 -9.12 -14.00 4.49
N ARG A 90 -8.91 -14.73 3.39
CA ARG A 90 -8.95 -16.22 3.40
C ARG A 90 -7.89 -16.81 4.32
N LEU A 91 -6.68 -16.29 4.28
CA LEU A 91 -5.61 -16.71 5.20
C LEU A 91 -6.03 -16.51 6.66
N SER A 92 -6.70 -15.40 6.97
CA SER A 92 -7.22 -15.11 8.30
C SER A 92 -8.31 -16.11 8.73
N GLU A 93 -9.24 -16.45 7.82
CA GLU A 93 -10.31 -17.42 8.09
C GLU A 93 -9.78 -18.86 8.25
N GLU A 94 -8.76 -19.25 7.47
CA GLU A 94 -8.10 -20.55 7.58
C GLU A 94 -7.47 -20.75 8.96
N LEU A 95 -6.75 -19.73 9.44
CA LEU A 95 -6.17 -19.75 10.78
C LEU A 95 -7.24 -19.79 11.89
N ALA A 96 -8.37 -19.10 11.69
CA ALA A 96 -9.46 -19.09 12.65
C ALA A 96 -10.15 -20.46 12.75
N ALA A 97 -10.25 -21.17 11.61
CA ALA A 97 -10.87 -22.49 11.52
C ALA A 97 -9.97 -23.60 12.09
N ASP A 98 -8.67 -23.57 11.78
CA ASP A 98 -7.68 -24.50 12.34
C ASP A 98 -6.39 -23.75 12.65
N SER A 99 -6.13 -23.55 13.93
CA SER A 99 -4.92 -22.92 14.45
C SER A 99 -3.62 -23.61 14.06
N SER A 100 -3.68 -24.88 13.65
CA SER A 100 -2.53 -25.66 13.19
C SER A 100 -2.26 -25.51 11.70
N SER A 101 -3.12 -24.78 10.97
CA SER A 101 -3.12 -24.70 9.50
C SER A 101 -2.20 -23.63 8.92
N ILE A 102 -1.50 -22.83 9.75
CA ILE A 102 -0.51 -21.88 9.21
C ILE A 102 0.54 -22.65 8.42
N ALA A 103 0.59 -22.34 7.12
CA ALA A 103 1.61 -22.86 6.24
C ALA A 103 2.97 -22.26 6.62
N MET A 104 4.04 -23.04 6.44
CA MET A 104 5.42 -22.54 6.62
C MET A 104 5.72 -21.33 5.72
N ASP A 105 4.97 -21.22 4.64
CA ASP A 105 5.11 -20.28 3.53
C ASP A 105 4.41 -18.94 3.81
N THR A 106 3.59 -18.83 4.87
CA THR A 106 2.74 -17.66 5.14
C THR A 106 3.53 -16.37 5.28
N ASP A 107 4.70 -16.39 5.93
CA ASP A 107 5.56 -15.20 6.06
C ASP A 107 6.02 -14.69 4.69
N SER A 108 6.41 -15.62 3.81
CA SER A 108 6.87 -15.30 2.46
C SER A 108 5.72 -14.79 1.60
N PHE A 109 4.52 -15.36 1.76
CA PHE A 109 3.31 -14.89 1.11
C PHE A 109 3.00 -13.44 1.50
N LEU A 110 2.87 -13.12 2.79
CA LEU A 110 2.54 -11.77 3.26
C LEU A 110 3.58 -10.74 2.80
N ARG A 111 4.86 -11.08 2.89
CA ARG A 111 5.95 -10.22 2.39
C ARG A 111 5.81 -9.94 0.91
N ASN A 112 5.64 -10.99 0.09
CA ASN A 112 5.59 -10.84 -1.36
C ASN A 112 4.29 -10.13 -1.80
N TRP A 113 3.18 -10.42 -1.13
CA TRP A 113 1.89 -9.75 -1.31
C TRP A 113 2.05 -8.22 -1.23
N LEU A 114 2.61 -7.71 -0.12
CA LEU A 114 2.76 -6.26 0.07
C LEU A 114 3.84 -5.67 -0.86
N VAL A 115 5.02 -6.29 -0.88
CA VAL A 115 6.17 -5.74 -1.62
C VAL A 115 5.92 -5.74 -3.12
N SER A 116 5.32 -6.80 -3.66
CA SER A 116 5.02 -6.86 -5.09
C SER A 116 4.00 -5.79 -5.46
N HIS A 117 2.94 -5.62 -4.67
CA HIS A 117 1.91 -4.62 -4.91
C HIS A 117 2.51 -3.21 -4.97
N ILE A 118 3.23 -2.78 -3.93
CA ILE A 118 3.88 -1.46 -3.87
C ILE A 118 4.78 -1.24 -5.08
N LEU A 119 5.68 -2.20 -5.36
CA LEU A 119 6.70 -2.04 -6.40
C LEU A 119 6.13 -2.04 -7.83
N THR A 120 4.95 -2.62 -8.04
CA THR A 120 4.41 -2.83 -9.39
C THR A 120 3.18 -2.01 -9.70
N HIS A 121 2.43 -1.55 -8.69
CA HIS A 121 1.17 -0.82 -8.89
C HIS A 121 1.21 0.55 -8.20
N ASP A 122 1.52 0.62 -6.90
CA ASP A 122 1.48 1.88 -6.14
C ASP A 122 2.52 2.88 -6.66
N LEU A 123 3.73 2.41 -7.00
CA LEU A 123 4.75 3.24 -7.63
C LEU A 123 4.34 3.74 -9.02
N GLN A 124 3.60 2.95 -9.80
CA GLN A 124 3.10 3.39 -11.11
C GLN A 124 2.04 4.48 -10.97
N PHE A 125 1.13 4.29 -10.01
CA PHE A 125 0.16 5.30 -9.62
C PHE A 125 0.84 6.59 -9.18
N ALA A 126 1.84 6.50 -8.29
CA ALA A 126 2.55 7.65 -7.78
C ALA A 126 3.34 8.41 -8.86
N ASP A 127 4.03 7.70 -9.76
CA ASP A 127 4.72 8.29 -10.90
C ASP A 127 3.74 9.06 -11.80
N HIS A 128 2.56 8.50 -12.06
CA HIS A 128 1.52 9.18 -12.83
C HIS A 128 1.08 10.50 -12.17
N LEU A 129 0.86 10.51 -10.85
CA LEU A 129 0.50 11.72 -10.12
C LEU A 129 1.60 12.78 -10.15
N ALA A 130 2.85 12.37 -9.96
CA ALA A 130 3.99 13.27 -10.03
C ALA A 130 4.10 13.94 -11.41
N GLN A 131 3.93 13.17 -12.49
CA GLN A 131 3.94 13.67 -13.86
C GLN A 131 2.78 14.64 -14.14
N ARG A 132 1.57 14.31 -13.68
CA ARG A 132 0.41 15.22 -13.82
C ARG A 132 0.60 16.54 -13.08
N ALA A 133 1.11 16.48 -11.85
CA ALA A 133 1.37 17.66 -11.06
C ALA A 133 2.45 18.55 -11.72
N GLU A 134 3.47 17.95 -12.33
CA GLU A 134 4.50 18.68 -13.07
C GLU A 134 3.93 19.34 -14.34
N GLN A 135 3.08 18.64 -15.09
CA GLN A 135 2.44 19.19 -16.27
C GLN A 135 1.53 20.38 -15.90
N ALA A 136 0.72 20.26 -14.86
CA ALA A 136 -0.15 21.34 -14.39
C ALA A 136 0.65 22.62 -14.02
N ARG A 137 1.79 22.45 -13.33
CA ARG A 137 2.70 23.57 -12.98
C ARG A 137 3.30 24.25 -14.22
N ARG A 138 3.62 23.47 -15.26
CA ARG A 138 4.14 24.01 -16.53
C ARG A 138 3.08 24.79 -17.28
N ASP A 139 1.86 24.28 -17.33
CA ASP A 139 0.75 24.92 -18.02
C ASP A 139 0.36 26.25 -17.37
N GLU A 140 0.36 26.32 -16.03
CA GLU A 140 0.12 27.56 -15.26
C GLU A 140 1.20 28.62 -15.51
N LYS A 141 2.47 28.21 -15.54
CA LYS A 141 3.61 29.11 -15.84
C LYS A 141 3.61 29.61 -17.29
N SER A 142 3.10 28.82 -18.22
CA SER A 142 2.94 29.20 -19.64
C SER A 142 1.76 30.17 -19.86
N THR A 143 0.73 30.10 -19.01
CA THR A 143 -0.52 30.88 -19.15
C THR A 143 -0.45 32.25 -18.47
N THR A 144 0.57 32.53 -17.66
CA THR A 144 0.75 33.86 -17.04
C THR A 144 1.27 34.85 -18.09
N PRO A 145 0.49 35.87 -18.53
CA PRO A 145 0.99 36.88 -19.45
C PRO A 145 2.09 37.69 -18.76
N ALA A 146 3.20 37.93 -19.46
CA ALA A 146 4.19 38.91 -19.02
C ALA A 146 3.45 40.24 -18.77
N ALA A 147 3.55 40.74 -17.54
CA ALA A 147 3.01 42.05 -17.18
C ALA A 147 3.46 43.08 -18.22
N PRO A 148 2.58 43.97 -18.71
CA PRO A 148 3.01 45.03 -19.59
C PRO A 148 4.06 45.84 -18.83
N THR A 149 5.28 45.86 -19.34
CA THR A 149 6.29 46.85 -18.96
C THR A 149 5.72 48.21 -19.32
N GLU A 150 5.08 48.85 -18.34
CA GLU A 150 4.61 50.22 -18.42
C GLU A 150 5.82 51.14 -18.16
N GLU A 151 6.17 51.87 -19.21
CA GLU A 151 6.74 53.23 -19.27
C GLU A 151 8.06 53.56 -18.54
N ALA A 152 9.04 54.09 -19.30
CA ALA A 152 9.25 55.54 -19.45
C ALA A 152 10.22 55.85 -20.62
#